data_AF-A0A959FLQ2-F1
#
_entry.id   AF-A0A959FLQ2-F1
#
_cell.length_a   1.000
_cell.length_b   1.000
_cell.length_c   1.000
_cell.angle_alpha   90.00
_cell.angle_beta   90.00
_cell.angle_gamma   90.00
#
_symmetry.space_group_name_H-M   'P 1'
#
loop_
_entity.id
_entity.type
_entity.pdbx_description
1 polymer ?
#
loop_
_entity_poly.entity_id
_entity_poly.type
_entity_poly.pdbx_seq_one_letter_code
_entity_poly.pdbx_strand_id
1 'polypeptide(L)'
;MDALLVILLGLLILGLLVWLKPWQRLGWRQPEEPFPPAWRSILAEWVHFYRKLSPEEQKRFEYEVQEFLLNYTISGVAVEVDETDRLLVAASAIIPIFAFPEWHYR
;
A
#
# COMPACT_ATOMS: atom_id res chain seq x y z
N MET A 1 25.51 -12.40 42.27
CA MET A 1 25.37 -11.14 41.50
C MET A 1 25.19 -11.41 40.00
N ASP A 2 25.64 -12.55 39.51
CA ASP A 2 25.71 -12.85 38.07
C ASP A 2 24.34 -13.10 37.44
N ALA A 3 23.43 -13.79 38.14
CA ALA A 3 22.09 -14.08 37.61
C ALA A 3 21.24 -12.81 37.41
N LEU A 4 21.33 -11.83 38.32
CA LEU A 4 20.57 -10.58 38.22
C LEU A 4 21.06 -9.72 37.07
N LEU A 5 22.37 -9.66 36.83
CA LEU A 5 22.95 -8.93 35.71
C LEU A 5 22.55 -9.55 34.36
N VAL A 6 22.52 -10.88 34.27
CA VAL A 6 22.08 -11.58 33.05
C VAL A 6 20.59 -11.33 32.78
N ILE A 7 19.74 -11.32 33.80
CA ILE A 7 18.31 -11.01 33.65
C ILE A 7 18.11 -9.57 33.19
N LEU A 8 18.82 -8.61 33.80
CA LEU A 8 18.72 -7.19 33.43
C LEU A 8 19.22 -6.95 32.00
N LEU A 9 20.32 -7.57 31.59
CA LEU A 9 20.84 -7.48 30.22
C LEU A 9 19.86 -8.12 29.22
N GLY A 10 19.27 -9.27 29.56
CA GLY A 10 18.27 -9.94 28.74
C GLY A 10 17.01 -9.09 28.55
N LEU A 11 16.52 -8.45 29.62
CA LEU A 11 15.39 -7.52 29.55
C LEU A 11 15.72 -6.25 28.77
N LEU A 12 16.95 -5.72 28.90
CA LEU A 12 17.42 -4.57 28.14
C LEU A 12 17.49 -4.89 26.64
N ILE A 13 18.05 -6.03 26.27
CA ILE A 13 18.13 -6.50 24.88
C ILE A 13 16.73 -6.76 24.33
N LEU A 14 15.84 -7.39 25.10
CA LEU A 14 14.45 -7.63 24.68
C LEU A 14 13.70 -6.30 24.48
N GLY A 15 13.84 -5.36 25.41
CA GLY A 15 13.27 -4.03 25.30
C GLY A 15 13.80 -3.26 24.09
N LEU A 16 15.12 -3.33 23.85
CA LEU A 16 15.76 -2.73 22.68
C LEU A 16 15.26 -3.37 21.37
N LEU A 17 15.14 -4.70 21.31
CA LEU A 17 14.61 -5.41 20.13
C LEU A 17 13.15 -5.07 19.85
N VAL A 18 12.33 -4.87 20.88
CA VAL A 18 10.92 -4.44 20.76
C VAL A 18 10.85 -2.97 20.33
N TRP A 19 11.70 -2.12 20.86
CA TRP A 19 11.76 -0.68 20.54
C TRP A 19 12.32 -0.41 19.13
N LEU A 20 13.26 -1.23 18.67
CA LEU A 20 13.81 -1.19 17.31
C LEU A 20 12.90 -1.89 16.28
N LYS A 21 11.90 -2.67 16.73
CA LYS A 21 10.89 -3.28 15.85
C LYS A 21 9.99 -2.16 15.33
N PRO A 22 9.94 -1.94 14.02
CA PRO A 22 9.94 -0.60 13.49
C PRO A 22 8.56 0.04 13.51
N TRP A 23 8.53 1.34 13.84
CA TRP A 23 7.42 2.26 13.58
C TRP A 23 7.00 2.36 12.10
N GLN A 24 7.62 1.60 11.20
CA GLN A 24 7.33 1.56 9.77
C GLN A 24 5.94 0.98 9.43
N ARG A 25 5.34 0.19 10.33
CA ARG A 25 3.99 -0.39 10.13
C ARG A 25 2.86 0.41 10.79
N LEU A 26 3.17 1.43 11.57
CA LEU A 26 2.17 2.13 12.39
C LEU A 26 1.25 3.07 11.60
N GLY A 27 1.57 3.36 10.33
CA GLY A 27 0.79 4.27 9.49
C GLY A 27 0.24 3.68 8.20
N TRP A 28 0.54 2.41 7.88
CA TRP A 28 0.08 1.79 6.64
C TRP A 28 -1.41 1.48 6.72
N ARG A 29 -2.19 1.97 5.77
CA ARG A 29 -3.64 1.81 5.72
C ARG A 29 -4.02 0.78 4.68
N GLN A 30 -4.94 -0.10 5.05
CA GLN A 30 -5.50 -1.08 4.14
C GLN A 30 -6.89 -0.65 3.69
N PRO A 31 -7.31 -1.00 2.47
CA PRO A 31 -8.70 -0.87 2.03
C PRO A 31 -9.68 -1.58 2.98
N GLU A 32 -10.53 -0.82 3.64
CA GLU A 32 -11.65 -1.34 4.46
C GLU A 32 -12.99 -1.25 3.72
N GLU A 33 -13.10 -0.29 2.81
CA GLU A 33 -14.30 -0.03 2.01
C GLU A 33 -14.26 -0.79 0.67
N PRO A 34 -15.43 -1.22 0.15
CA PRO A 34 -15.48 -1.87 -1.15
C PRO A 34 -15.03 -0.92 -2.27
N PHE A 35 -14.34 -1.47 -3.27
CA PHE A 35 -13.84 -0.69 -4.39
C PHE A 35 -14.99 -0.02 -5.17
N PRO A 36 -15.00 1.33 -5.31
CA PRO A 36 -16.13 2.06 -5.87
C PRO A 36 -16.51 1.63 -7.29
N PRO A 37 -17.82 1.46 -7.60
CA PRO A 37 -18.27 1.10 -8.96
C PRO A 37 -17.87 2.11 -10.04
N ALA A 38 -17.84 3.41 -9.71
CA ALA A 38 -17.41 4.46 -10.62
C ALA A 38 -15.94 4.29 -11.01
N TRP A 39 -15.07 4.01 -10.04
CA TRP A 39 -13.65 3.75 -10.30
C TRP A 39 -13.46 2.51 -11.16
N ARG A 40 -14.24 1.45 -10.91
CA ARG A 40 -14.20 0.24 -11.73
C ARG A 40 -14.55 0.53 -13.19
N SER A 41 -15.52 1.40 -13.42
CA SER A 41 -15.91 1.84 -14.76
C SER A 41 -14.78 2.61 -15.45
N ILE A 42 -14.12 3.52 -14.72
CA ILE A 42 -12.94 4.25 -15.23
C ILE A 42 -11.80 3.29 -15.58
N LEU A 43 -11.46 2.34 -14.71
CA LEU A 43 -10.40 1.37 -14.99
C LEU A 43 -10.74 0.49 -16.21
N ALA A 44 -11.99 0.04 -16.32
CA ALA A 44 -12.45 -0.73 -17.47
C ALA A 44 -12.40 0.06 -18.78
N GLU A 45 -12.67 1.37 -18.75
CA GLU A 45 -12.65 2.24 -19.93
C GLU A 45 -11.23 2.64 -20.34
N TRP A 46 -10.40 3.06 -19.39
CA TRP A 46 -9.13 3.73 -19.67
C TRP A 46 -7.89 2.85 -19.50
N VAL A 47 -7.97 1.76 -18.71
CA VAL A 47 -6.80 0.94 -18.37
C VAL A 47 -6.85 -0.40 -19.09
N HIS A 48 -6.18 -0.48 -20.23
CA HIS A 48 -6.14 -1.70 -21.04
C HIS A 48 -5.52 -2.90 -20.30
N PHE A 49 -4.56 -2.67 -19.39
CA PHE A 49 -3.99 -3.72 -18.54
C PHE A 49 -5.07 -4.39 -17.68
N TYR A 50 -5.87 -3.59 -16.98
CA TYR A 50 -6.95 -4.05 -16.11
C TYR A 50 -7.98 -4.90 -16.86
N ARG A 51 -8.36 -4.50 -18.09
CA ARG A 51 -9.26 -5.29 -18.95
C ARG A 51 -8.74 -6.69 -19.31
N LYS A 52 -7.42 -6.90 -19.27
CA LYS A 52 -6.80 -8.18 -19.61
C LYS A 52 -6.61 -9.11 -18.42
N LEU A 53 -6.82 -8.60 -17.20
CA LEU A 53 -6.70 -9.37 -15.97
C LEU A 53 -7.87 -10.35 -15.82
N SER A 54 -7.61 -11.50 -15.18
CA SER A 54 -8.67 -12.40 -14.71
C SER A 54 -9.53 -11.71 -13.64
N PRO A 55 -10.73 -12.21 -13.34
CA PRO A 55 -11.56 -11.65 -12.26
C PRO A 55 -10.85 -11.60 -10.89
N GLU A 56 -10.00 -12.59 -10.59
CA GLU A 56 -9.20 -12.64 -9.37
C GLU A 56 -8.09 -11.60 -9.37
N GLU A 57 -7.41 -11.44 -10.51
CA GLU A 57 -6.38 -10.42 -10.70
C GLU A 57 -6.98 -9.01 -10.67
N GLN A 58 -8.17 -8.79 -11.24
CA GLN A 58 -8.87 -7.51 -11.16
C GLN A 58 -9.16 -7.13 -9.71
N LYS A 59 -9.65 -8.07 -8.88
CA LYS A 59 -9.88 -7.82 -7.46
C LYS A 59 -8.60 -7.44 -6.72
N ARG A 60 -7.48 -8.13 -7.01
CA ARG A 60 -6.19 -7.80 -6.43
C ARG A 60 -5.71 -6.42 -6.88
N PHE A 61 -5.83 -6.11 -8.16
CA PHE A 61 -5.44 -4.83 -8.74
C PHE A 61 -6.25 -3.68 -8.13
N GLU A 62 -7.57 -3.85 -7.98
CA GLU A 62 -8.46 -2.91 -7.31
C GLU A 62 -8.02 -2.65 -5.86
N TYR A 63 -7.70 -3.71 -5.11
CA TYR A 63 -7.18 -3.61 -3.76
C TYR A 63 -5.87 -2.81 -3.71
N GLU A 64 -4.88 -3.17 -4.54
CA GLU A 64 -3.57 -2.50 -4.56
C GLU A 64 -3.66 -1.03 -4.99
N VAL A 65 -4.55 -0.70 -5.93
CA VAL A 65 -4.83 0.69 -6.33
C VAL A 65 -5.45 1.49 -5.20
N GLN A 66 -6.43 0.93 -4.50
CA GLN A 66 -7.06 1.59 -3.36
C GLN A 66 -6.07 1.74 -2.19
N GLU A 67 -5.24 0.73 -1.94
CA GLU A 67 -4.17 0.79 -0.94
C GLU A 67 -3.16 1.88 -1.29
N PHE A 68 -2.75 2.01 -2.55
CA PHE A 68 -1.89 3.10 -3.00
C PHE A 68 -2.52 4.47 -2.72
N LEU A 69 -3.79 4.66 -3.06
CA LEU A 69 -4.50 5.92 -2.85
C LEU A 69 -4.67 6.29 -1.36
N LEU A 70 -4.70 5.29 -0.47
CA LEU A 70 -4.76 5.51 0.97
C LEU A 70 -3.43 5.95 1.58
N ASN A 71 -2.31 5.53 0.98
CA ASN A 71 -0.97 5.70 1.55
C ASN A 71 -0.12 6.76 0.84
N TYR A 72 -0.48 7.17 -0.38
CA TYR A 72 0.26 8.17 -1.15
C TYR A 72 -0.58 9.40 -1.48
N THR A 73 0.06 10.57 -1.41
CA THR A 73 -0.53 11.83 -1.88
C THR A 73 -0.12 12.07 -3.33
N ILE A 74 -1.11 12.26 -4.19
CA ILE A 74 -0.91 12.67 -5.59
C ILE A 74 -1.21 14.17 -5.67
N SER A 75 -0.21 14.95 -6.07
CA SER A 75 -0.31 16.41 -6.18
C SER A 75 0.05 16.87 -7.59
N GLY A 76 -0.69 17.85 -8.09
CA GLY A 76 -0.38 18.54 -9.35
C GLY A 76 0.59 19.69 -9.11
N VAL A 77 1.48 19.95 -10.08
CA VAL A 77 2.33 21.15 -10.09
C VAL A 77 1.69 22.16 -11.02
N ALA A 78 1.13 23.23 -10.44
CA ALA A 78 0.40 24.28 -11.17
C ALA A 78 -0.78 23.75 -12.03
N VAL A 79 -1.37 22.63 -11.62
CA VAL A 79 -2.54 22.01 -12.25
C VAL A 79 -3.41 21.39 -11.16
N GLU A 80 -4.73 21.43 -11.35
CA GLU A 80 -5.66 20.70 -10.51
C GLU A 80 -5.65 19.21 -10.90
N VAL A 81 -5.74 18.33 -9.90
CA VAL A 81 -5.78 16.88 -10.11
C VAL A 81 -7.12 16.40 -9.59
N ASP A 82 -7.93 15.85 -10.47
CA ASP A 82 -9.24 15.32 -10.11
C ASP A 82 -9.18 13.85 -9.65
N GLU A 83 -10.33 13.28 -9.32
CA GLU A 83 -10.40 11.88 -8.86
C GLU A 83 -10.00 10.87 -9.94
N THR A 84 -10.34 11.16 -11.20
CA THR A 84 -10.00 10.30 -12.34
C THR A 84 -8.49 10.31 -12.54
N ASP A 85 -7.85 11.47 -12.50
CA ASP A 85 -6.40 11.61 -12.61
C ASP A 85 -5.70 10.82 -11.51
N ARG A 86 -6.15 10.95 -10.25
CA ARG A 86 -5.59 10.21 -9.11
C ARG A 86 -5.69 8.70 -9.32
N LEU A 87 -6.86 8.23 -9.75
CA LEU A 87 -7.09 6.82 -9.99
C LEU A 87 -6.19 6.27 -11.12
N LEU A 88 -6.05 7.00 -12.22
CA LEU A 88 -5.21 6.60 -13.34
C LEU A 88 -3.71 6.64 -12.99
N VAL A 89 -3.27 7.61 -12.17
CA VAL A 89 -1.91 7.65 -11.62
C VAL A 89 -1.65 6.45 -10.71
N ALA A 90 -2.57 6.12 -9.80
CA ALA A 90 -2.44 4.95 -8.94
C ALA A 90 -2.39 3.65 -9.75
N ALA A 91 -3.27 3.49 -10.74
CA ALA A 91 -3.24 2.35 -11.66
C ALA A 91 -1.90 2.25 -12.39
N SER A 92 -1.38 3.37 -12.91
CA SER A 92 -0.07 3.41 -13.56
C SER A 92 1.08 3.04 -12.61
N ALA A 93 0.98 3.37 -11.32
CA ALA A 93 1.99 3.00 -10.32
C ALA A 93 1.95 1.50 -10.01
N ILE A 94 0.77 0.89 -9.97
CA ILE A 94 0.61 -0.55 -9.66
C ILE A 94 1.02 -1.45 -10.83
N ILE A 95 0.73 -1.09 -12.08
CA ILE A 95 0.97 -1.95 -13.25
C ILE A 95 2.41 -2.53 -13.31
N PRO A 96 3.49 -1.75 -13.16
CA PRO A 96 4.86 -2.26 -13.24
C PRO A 96 5.22 -3.27 -12.15
N ILE A 97 4.52 -3.20 -11.01
CA ILE A 97 4.84 -3.97 -9.80
C ILE A 97 3.84 -5.10 -9.55
N PHE A 98 2.75 -5.17 -10.32
CA PHE A 98 1.65 -6.13 -10.11
C PHE A 98 2.09 -7.61 -10.15
N ALA A 99 3.19 -7.91 -10.84
CA ALA A 99 3.77 -9.26 -10.87
C ALA A 99 4.60 -9.60 -9.60
N PHE A 100 4.74 -8.67 -8.67
CA PHE A 100 5.54 -8.79 -7.45
C PHE A 100 4.67 -8.55 -6.20
N PRO A 101 3.90 -9.55 -5.73
CA PRO A 101 2.87 -9.38 -4.70
C PRO A 101 3.37 -8.87 -3.35
N GLU A 102 4.66 -9.06 -3.06
CA GLU A 102 5.29 -8.64 -1.80
C GLU A 102 5.91 -7.24 -1.88
N TRP A 103 5.79 -6.56 -3.02
CA TRP A 103 6.40 -5.26 -3.26
C TRP A 103 5.36 -4.15 -3.19
N HIS A 104 5.71 -3.09 -2.47
CA HIS A 104 4.96 -1.83 -2.45
C HIS A 104 5.95 -0.67 -2.44
N TYR A 105 5.50 0.51 -2.87
CA TYR A 105 6.29 1.74 -2.77
C TYR A 105 6.66 2.04 -1.31
N ARG A 106 7.71 2.84 -1.05
CA ARG A 106 8.13 3.21 0.30
C ARG A 106 8.32 4.70 0.41
#